data_AF-A0AAD9NIW8-F1
#
_entry.id   AF-A0AAD9NIW8-F1
#
_cell.length_a   1.000
_cell.length_b   1.000
_cell.length_c   1.000
_cell.angle_alpha   90.00
_cell.angle_beta   90.00
_cell.angle_gamma   90.00
#
_symmetry.space_group_name_H-M   'P 1'
#
loop_
_entity.id
_entity.type
_entity.pdbx_description
1 polymer ?
#
loop_
_entity_poly.entity_id
_entity_poly.type
_entity_poly.pdbx_seq_one_letter_code
_entity_poly.pdbx_strand_id
1 'polypeptide(L)'
;MSYVTETEGLSVRSLVTDRHKSVAAFTRDDLKVNNPRCADLEHYNDVWHTAKGLGKKLKKLSKLAEVRMWQKSIINHVYSVAAIAPAENRKEYLRAMWLSLDNHINDEHEHESQLYPYCDHCHLLYDREKEWLVRGSPSCIMLSDLITANAVVKHTGQVCLCGVLC
;
A
#
# COMPACT_ATOMS: atom_id res chain seq x y z
N MET A 1 -24.80 9.67 2.03
CA MET A 1 -24.22 9.77 0.67
C MET A 1 -25.30 10.06 -0.36
N SER A 2 -26.48 9.43 -0.25
CA SER A 2 -27.68 9.72 -1.07
C SER A 2 -27.99 11.22 -1.19
N TYR A 3 -28.17 11.94 -0.08
CA TYR A 3 -28.55 13.36 -0.10
C TYR A 3 -27.65 14.23 -0.99
N VAL A 4 -26.33 14.22 -0.77
CA VAL A 4 -25.36 15.04 -1.54
C VAL A 4 -25.29 14.60 -3.00
N THR A 5 -25.29 13.28 -3.26
CA THR A 5 -25.26 12.81 -4.66
C THR A 5 -26.55 13.17 -5.37
N GLU A 6 -27.70 13.04 -4.70
CA GLU A 6 -29.06 13.20 -5.24
C GLU A 6 -29.41 14.66 -5.53
N THR A 7 -29.12 15.57 -4.58
CA THR A 7 -29.45 16.99 -4.70
C THR A 7 -28.57 17.71 -5.73
N GLU A 8 -27.28 17.40 -5.78
CA GLU A 8 -26.31 18.13 -6.60
C GLU A 8 -25.97 17.46 -7.93
N GLY A 9 -26.54 16.28 -8.23
CA GLY A 9 -26.26 15.59 -9.48
C GLY A 9 -24.87 14.94 -9.58
N LEU A 10 -24.12 14.87 -8.48
CA LEU A 10 -22.71 14.50 -8.48
C LEU A 10 -22.49 12.97 -8.48
N SER A 11 -21.56 12.49 -9.31
CA SER A 11 -21.03 11.14 -9.22
C SER A 11 -19.83 11.08 -8.27
N VAL A 12 -19.70 9.95 -7.56
CA VAL A 12 -18.57 9.73 -6.66
C VAL A 12 -17.58 8.78 -7.32
N ARG A 13 -16.39 9.31 -7.65
CA ARG A 13 -15.32 8.54 -8.27
C ARG A 13 -14.64 7.58 -7.30
N SER A 14 -14.38 8.02 -6.08
CA SER A 14 -13.66 7.21 -5.08
C SER A 14 -14.19 7.42 -3.66
N LEU A 15 -14.06 6.37 -2.85
CA LEU A 15 -14.42 6.38 -1.43
C LEU A 15 -13.27 5.77 -0.64
N VAL A 16 -12.84 6.47 0.40
CA VAL A 16 -11.82 6.00 1.35
C VAL A 16 -12.48 5.78 2.70
N THR A 17 -12.35 4.57 3.25
CA THR A 17 -12.96 4.23 4.55
C THR A 17 -11.98 3.55 5.50
N ASP A 18 -12.41 3.38 6.74
CA ASP A 18 -11.81 2.40 7.64
C ASP A 18 -11.90 0.98 7.08
N ARG A 19 -10.99 0.11 7.53
CA ARG A 19 -10.89 -1.30 7.11
C ARG A 19 -11.88 -2.19 7.87
N HIS A 20 -13.16 -1.84 7.84
CA HIS A 20 -14.23 -2.61 8.47
C HIS A 20 -14.97 -3.47 7.43
N LYS A 21 -15.17 -4.77 7.74
CA LYS A 21 -15.77 -5.74 6.79
C LYS A 21 -17.18 -5.36 6.36
N SER A 22 -18.01 -4.85 7.28
CA SER A 22 -19.38 -4.44 6.95
C SER A 22 -19.41 -3.22 6.03
N VAL A 23 -18.47 -2.28 6.17
CA VAL A 23 -18.39 -1.10 5.30
C VAL A 23 -17.97 -1.50 3.89
N ALA A 24 -17.00 -2.40 3.76
CA ALA A 24 -16.61 -2.96 2.47
C ALA A 24 -17.75 -3.75 1.80
N ALA A 25 -18.51 -4.54 2.57
CA ALA A 25 -19.67 -5.26 2.07
C ALA A 25 -20.78 -4.30 1.63
N PHE A 26 -21.15 -3.32 2.47
CA PHE A 26 -22.13 -2.29 2.13
C PHE A 26 -21.74 -1.52 0.86
N THR A 27 -20.47 -1.12 0.74
CA THR A 27 -19.98 -0.40 -0.44
C THR A 27 -20.15 -1.23 -1.72
N ARG A 28 -19.81 -2.52 -1.65
CA ARG A 28 -19.85 -3.44 -2.80
C ARG A 28 -21.27 -3.89 -3.16
N ASP A 29 -22.04 -4.31 -2.17
CA ASP A 29 -23.27 -5.08 -2.34
C ASP A 29 -24.53 -4.19 -2.32
N ASP A 30 -24.41 -2.96 -1.80
CA ASP A 30 -25.54 -2.03 -1.65
C ASP A 30 -25.25 -0.71 -2.36
N LEU A 31 -24.25 0.06 -1.92
CA LEU A 31 -24.00 1.41 -2.45
C LEU A 31 -23.76 1.45 -3.96
N LYS A 32 -22.90 0.59 -4.49
CA LYS A 32 -22.63 0.50 -5.94
C LYS A 32 -23.82 -0.04 -6.74
N VAL A 33 -24.62 -0.91 -6.13
CA VAL A 33 -25.72 -1.61 -6.80
C VAL A 33 -26.96 -0.71 -6.88
N ASN A 34 -27.27 -0.03 -5.78
CA ASN A 34 -28.52 0.70 -5.59
C ASN A 34 -28.38 2.21 -5.86
N ASN A 35 -27.16 2.75 -5.99
CA ASN A 35 -26.94 4.15 -6.36
C ASN A 35 -26.18 4.26 -7.69
N PRO A 36 -26.85 4.60 -8.81
CA PRO A 36 -26.21 4.75 -10.13
C PRO A 36 -25.06 5.76 -10.14
N ARG A 37 -25.08 6.78 -9.27
CA ARG A 37 -24.01 7.78 -9.14
C ARG A 37 -22.74 7.24 -8.46
N CYS A 38 -22.81 6.01 -7.94
CA CYS A 38 -21.70 5.27 -7.33
C CYS A 38 -21.40 3.96 -8.08
N ALA A 39 -21.97 3.69 -9.26
CA ALA A 39 -21.77 2.43 -9.98
C ALA A 39 -20.27 2.16 -10.24
N ASP A 40 -19.55 3.19 -10.68
CA ASP A 40 -18.11 3.13 -10.99
C ASP A 40 -17.21 3.53 -9.80
N LEU A 41 -17.77 3.58 -8.59
CA LEU A 41 -17.06 4.04 -7.39
C LEU A 41 -15.84 3.15 -7.09
N GLU A 42 -14.64 3.69 -6.99
CA GLU A 42 -13.49 2.92 -6.51
C GLU A 42 -13.36 2.99 -4.99
N HIS A 43 -13.32 1.82 -4.33
CA HIS A 43 -13.24 1.73 -2.86
C HIS A 43 -11.82 1.41 -2.38
N TYR A 44 -11.29 2.31 -1.57
CA TYR A 44 -9.99 2.22 -0.91
C TYR A 44 -10.12 2.25 0.62
N ASN A 45 -9.08 1.78 1.29
CA ASN A 45 -8.94 1.90 2.73
C ASN A 45 -7.98 3.03 3.07
N ASP A 46 -8.19 3.69 4.20
CA ASP A 46 -7.20 4.61 4.75
C ASP A 46 -5.88 3.86 5.01
N VAL A 47 -4.82 4.35 4.38
CA VAL A 47 -3.45 3.83 4.46
C VAL A 47 -2.96 3.67 5.90
N TRP A 48 -3.40 4.52 6.83
CA TRP A 48 -3.00 4.47 8.23
C TRP A 48 -3.29 3.13 8.86
N HIS A 49 -4.44 2.51 8.58
CA HIS A 49 -4.79 1.20 9.14
C HIS A 49 -3.85 0.09 8.65
N THR A 50 -3.47 0.14 7.36
CA THR A 50 -2.50 -0.78 6.77
C THR A 50 -1.12 -0.59 7.38
N ALA A 51 -0.63 0.65 7.45
CA ALA A 51 0.66 0.99 8.05
C ALA A 51 0.72 0.59 9.54
N LYS A 52 -0.32 0.88 10.32
CA LYS A 52 -0.44 0.49 11.73
C LYS A 52 -0.44 -1.02 11.91
N GLY A 53 -1.20 -1.75 11.08
CA GLY A 53 -1.26 -3.21 11.11
C GLY A 53 0.09 -3.86 10.76
N LEU A 54 0.75 -3.35 9.72
CA LEU A 54 2.08 -3.78 9.33
C LEU A 54 3.13 -3.46 10.41
N GLY A 55 3.08 -2.27 11.00
CA GLY A 55 4.00 -1.85 12.06
C GLY A 55 3.96 -2.76 13.28
N LYS A 56 2.77 -3.27 13.64
CA LYS A 56 2.63 -4.30 14.68
C LYS A 56 3.32 -5.62 14.32
N LYS A 57 3.27 -6.04 13.05
CA LYS A 57 3.94 -7.26 12.58
C LYS A 57 5.46 -7.06 12.54
N LEU A 58 5.93 -5.94 11.99
CA LEU A 58 7.35 -5.57 11.96
C LEU A 58 7.95 -5.47 13.36
N LYS A 59 7.23 -4.91 14.33
CA LYS A 59 7.68 -4.84 15.74
C LYS A 59 7.97 -6.22 16.35
N LYS A 60 7.33 -7.29 15.87
CA LYS A 60 7.63 -8.65 16.31
C LYS A 60 8.95 -9.16 15.70
N LEU A 61 9.24 -8.81 14.45
CA LEU A 61 10.46 -9.18 13.73
C LEU A 61 11.66 -8.28 14.09
N SER A 62 11.43 -7.05 14.56
CA SER A 62 12.46 -6.07 14.94
C SER A 62 13.31 -6.46 16.17
N LYS A 63 13.13 -7.68 16.68
CA LYS A 63 14.09 -8.33 17.58
C LYS A 63 15.42 -8.59 16.84
N LEU A 64 15.35 -8.80 15.53
CA LEU A 64 16.49 -8.83 14.62
C LEU A 64 16.92 -7.38 14.35
N ALA A 65 18.21 -7.08 14.55
CA ALA A 65 18.72 -5.71 14.50
C ALA A 65 18.56 -5.13 13.09
N GLU A 66 18.84 -5.94 12.08
CA GLU A 66 18.74 -5.61 10.66
C GLU A 66 17.31 -5.20 10.31
N VAL A 67 16.31 -6.00 10.70
CA VAL A 67 14.88 -5.67 10.44
C VAL A 67 14.45 -4.39 11.18
N ARG A 68 14.96 -4.16 12.39
CA ARG A 68 14.65 -2.95 13.18
C ARG A 68 15.08 -1.68 12.45
N MET A 69 16.23 -1.68 11.78
CA MET A 69 16.74 -0.53 11.02
C MET A 69 15.85 -0.20 9.81
N TRP A 70 15.20 -1.22 9.24
CA TRP A 70 14.32 -1.07 8.08
C TRP A 70 12.88 -0.70 8.42
N GLN A 71 12.44 -0.91 9.66
CA GLN A 71 11.04 -0.75 10.07
C GLN A 71 10.45 0.60 9.68
N LYS A 72 11.14 1.72 9.95
CA LYS A 72 10.65 3.06 9.62
C LYS A 72 10.49 3.24 8.11
N SER A 73 11.48 2.80 7.33
CA SER A 73 11.44 2.92 5.87
C SER A 73 10.36 2.07 5.24
N ILE A 74 10.11 0.86 5.75
CA ILE A 74 9.03 0.00 5.25
C ILE A 74 7.67 0.66 5.51
N ILE A 75 7.46 1.24 6.69
CA ILE A 75 6.21 1.97 6.98
C ILE A 75 6.07 3.19 6.09
N ASN A 76 7.13 3.96 5.92
CA ASN A 76 7.12 5.11 5.01
C ASN A 76 6.82 4.68 3.57
N HIS A 77 7.36 3.55 3.11
CA HIS A 77 7.12 3.02 1.77
C HIS A 77 5.63 2.80 1.52
N VAL A 78 4.88 2.27 2.49
CA VAL A 78 3.40 2.12 2.37
C VAL A 78 2.71 3.47 2.11
N TYR A 79 3.16 4.55 2.77
CA TYR A 79 2.62 5.89 2.54
C TYR A 79 3.09 6.45 1.19
N SER A 80 4.36 6.26 0.83
CA SER A 80 4.92 6.70 -0.45
C SER A 80 4.19 6.07 -1.63
N VAL A 81 4.02 4.74 -1.65
CA VAL A 81 3.25 4.07 -2.71
C VAL A 81 1.80 4.55 -2.76
N ALA A 82 1.18 4.80 -1.60
CA ALA A 82 -0.17 5.35 -1.55
C ALA A 82 -0.27 6.76 -2.14
N ALA A 83 0.78 7.57 -1.99
CA ALA A 83 0.82 8.95 -2.46
C ALA A 83 1.14 9.06 -3.96
N ILE A 84 2.01 8.18 -4.50
CA ILE A 84 2.56 8.34 -5.85
C ILE A 84 2.02 7.34 -6.88
N ALA A 85 1.33 6.27 -6.45
CA ALA A 85 0.74 5.32 -7.39
C ALA A 85 -0.23 6.03 -8.36
N PRO A 86 -0.06 5.84 -9.69
CA PRO A 86 -0.91 6.44 -10.71
C PRO A 86 -2.40 6.11 -10.51
N ALA A 87 -3.29 7.02 -10.92
CA ALA A 87 -4.73 6.81 -10.82
C ALA A 87 -5.24 5.69 -11.75
N GLU A 88 -4.63 5.55 -12.94
CA GLU A 88 -4.91 4.45 -13.86
C GLU A 88 -4.25 3.16 -13.37
N ASN A 89 -5.00 2.05 -13.33
CA ASN A 89 -4.54 0.76 -12.80
C ASN A 89 -3.93 0.88 -11.39
N ARG A 90 -4.50 1.78 -10.57
CA ARG A 90 -3.92 2.18 -9.28
C ARG A 90 -3.67 1.01 -8.35
N LYS A 91 -4.58 0.05 -8.29
CA LYS A 91 -4.44 -1.13 -7.40
C LYS A 91 -3.29 -2.03 -7.85
N GLU A 92 -3.07 -2.14 -9.15
CA GLU A 92 -2.00 -2.92 -9.76
C GLU A 92 -0.65 -2.24 -9.52
N TYR A 93 -0.56 -0.92 -9.72
CA TYR A 93 0.61 -0.12 -9.36
C TYR A 93 0.95 -0.20 -7.88
N LEU A 94 -0.04 -0.03 -6.99
CA LEU A 94 0.16 -0.18 -5.55
C LEU A 94 0.80 -1.53 -5.18
N ARG A 95 0.35 -2.63 -5.82
CA ARG A 95 0.92 -3.96 -5.59
C ARG A 95 2.32 -4.07 -6.16
N ALA A 96 2.55 -3.59 -7.38
CA ALA A 96 3.85 -3.64 -8.04
C ALA A 96 4.92 -2.87 -7.24
N MET A 97 4.63 -1.63 -6.87
CA MET A 97 5.52 -0.79 -6.07
C MET A 97 5.72 -1.34 -4.65
N TRP A 98 4.70 -1.98 -4.07
CA TRP A 98 4.85 -2.63 -2.77
C TRP A 98 5.76 -3.85 -2.85
N LEU A 99 5.55 -4.72 -3.84
CA LEU A 99 6.34 -5.94 -4.02
C LEU A 99 7.79 -5.64 -4.40
N SER A 100 8.04 -4.51 -5.09
CA SER A 100 9.39 -4.06 -5.40
C SER A 100 10.25 -3.80 -4.16
N LEU A 101 9.62 -3.58 -2.99
CA LEU A 101 10.30 -3.42 -1.71
C LEU A 101 11.16 -4.64 -1.36
N ASP A 102 10.75 -5.85 -1.76
CA ASP A 102 11.47 -7.09 -1.46
C ASP A 102 12.87 -7.11 -2.09
N ASN A 103 12.97 -6.67 -3.34
CA ASN A 103 14.26 -6.45 -4.01
C ASN A 103 14.97 -5.24 -3.41
N HIS A 104 14.24 -4.14 -3.18
CA HIS A 104 14.81 -2.88 -2.72
C HIS A 104 15.57 -3.04 -1.39
N ILE A 105 15.07 -3.81 -0.42
CA ILE A 105 15.77 -4.04 0.86
C ILE A 105 17.13 -4.76 0.73
N ASN A 106 17.42 -5.35 -0.44
CA ASN A 106 18.68 -5.99 -0.81
C ASN A 106 19.54 -5.14 -1.77
N ASP A 107 19.24 -3.85 -1.97
CA ASP A 107 19.86 -2.95 -2.97
C ASP A 107 19.60 -3.34 -4.43
N GLU A 108 18.56 -4.16 -4.69
CA GLU A 108 18.13 -4.50 -6.03
C GLU A 108 17.02 -3.52 -6.47
N HIS A 109 17.32 -2.60 -7.39
CA HIS A 109 16.39 -1.55 -7.85
C HIS A 109 15.79 -1.81 -9.23
N GLU A 110 16.07 -2.96 -9.82
CA GLU A 110 15.44 -3.46 -11.04
C GLU A 110 14.48 -4.61 -10.68
N HIS A 111 13.32 -4.61 -11.32
CA HIS A 111 12.20 -5.48 -10.96
C HIS A 111 11.59 -6.11 -12.21
N GLU A 112 11.11 -7.35 -12.08
CA GLU A 112 10.40 -8.06 -13.16
C GLU A 112 9.05 -7.43 -13.53
N SER A 113 8.55 -6.50 -12.69
CA SER A 113 7.27 -5.84 -12.92
C SER A 113 7.31 -4.94 -14.15
N GLN A 114 6.44 -5.21 -15.13
CA GLN A 114 6.25 -4.32 -16.28
C GLN A 114 5.65 -2.95 -15.89
N LEU A 115 4.88 -2.89 -14.80
CA LEU A 115 4.27 -1.65 -14.33
C LEU A 115 5.26 -0.79 -13.53
N TYR A 116 6.18 -1.42 -12.80
CA TYR A 116 7.16 -0.72 -11.96
C TYR A 116 8.53 -1.40 -12.05
N PRO A 117 9.23 -1.26 -13.19
CA PRO A 117 10.49 -1.96 -13.44
C PRO A 117 11.67 -1.39 -12.65
N TYR A 118 11.60 -0.13 -12.20
CA TYR A 118 12.67 0.54 -11.45
C TYR A 118 12.12 1.35 -10.28
N CYS A 119 12.94 1.57 -9.26
CA CYS A 119 12.60 2.47 -8.15
C CYS A 119 12.62 3.97 -8.56
N ASP A 120 11.64 4.75 -8.09
CA ASP A 120 11.43 6.17 -8.43
C ASP A 120 12.45 7.17 -7.84
N HIS A 121 13.59 6.71 -7.31
CA HIS A 121 14.61 7.58 -6.74
C HIS A 121 15.97 7.38 -7.39
N CYS A 122 16.74 8.47 -7.48
CA CYS A 122 18.15 8.40 -7.84
C CYS A 122 18.97 7.75 -6.70
N HIS A 123 20.27 7.58 -6.93
CA HIS A 123 21.18 7.11 -5.90
C HIS A 123 21.09 8.03 -4.67
N LEU A 124 20.79 7.47 -3.51
CA LEU A 124 20.68 8.25 -2.27
C LEU A 124 22.08 8.73 -1.88
N LEU A 125 22.34 10.03 -2.02
CA LEU A 125 23.66 10.65 -1.80
C LEU A 125 24.07 10.75 -0.32
N TYR A 126 23.18 10.39 0.60
CA TYR A 126 23.44 10.47 2.05
C TYR A 126 23.87 9.13 2.61
N ASP A 127 24.79 9.19 3.57
CA ASP A 127 25.24 8.03 4.33
C ASP A 127 24.02 7.36 4.97
N ARG A 128 23.71 6.15 4.48
CA ARG A 128 22.57 5.40 5.00
C ARG A 128 23.00 4.88 6.36
N GLU A 129 22.35 5.37 7.42
CA GLU A 129 22.50 4.82 8.77
C GLU A 129 22.05 3.34 8.89
N LYS A 130 21.61 2.71 7.79
CA LYS A 130 21.15 1.32 7.73
C LYS A 130 21.85 0.56 6.61
N GLU A 131 22.33 -0.63 6.97
CA GLU A 131 22.87 -1.60 6.01
C GLU A 131 21.74 -2.28 5.25
N TRP A 132 22.05 -2.72 4.04
CA TRP A 132 21.18 -3.58 3.25
C TRP A 132 21.04 -4.95 3.90
N LEU A 133 19.88 -5.59 3.76
CA LEU A 133 19.77 -6.98 4.15
C LEU A 133 20.54 -7.84 3.15
N VAL A 134 21.19 -8.88 3.65
CA VAL A 134 21.84 -9.88 2.78
C VAL A 134 20.78 -10.86 2.29
N ARG A 135 20.65 -11.02 0.97
CA ARG A 135 19.72 -11.97 0.34
C ARG A 135 19.96 -13.37 0.90
N GLY A 136 18.89 -14.05 1.29
CA GLY A 136 18.98 -15.40 1.88
C GLY A 136 19.41 -15.46 3.35
N SER A 137 19.77 -14.33 3.98
CA SER A 137 19.94 -14.30 5.44
C SER A 137 18.61 -14.59 6.16
N PRO A 138 18.63 -15.16 7.38
CA PRO A 138 17.40 -15.42 8.14
C PRO A 138 16.52 -14.18 8.32
N SER A 139 17.15 -13.03 8.62
CA SER A 139 16.47 -11.74 8.76
C SER A 139 15.79 -11.29 7.46
N CYS A 140 16.45 -11.50 6.31
CA CYS A 140 15.87 -11.19 5.01
C CYS A 140 14.70 -12.10 4.69
N ILE A 141 14.85 -13.42 4.80
CA ILE A 141 13.80 -14.39 4.49
C ILE A 141 12.54 -14.10 5.31
N MET A 142 12.68 -13.92 6.63
CA MET A 142 11.54 -13.63 7.51
C MET A 142 10.84 -12.31 7.17
N LEU A 143 11.59 -11.32 6.70
CA LEU A 143 11.05 -10.03 6.29
C LEU A 143 10.36 -10.12 4.93
N SER A 144 10.97 -10.80 3.95
CA SER A 144 10.42 -11.10 2.63
C SER A 144 9.10 -11.86 2.74
N ASP A 145 9.04 -12.90 3.58
CA ASP A 145 7.81 -13.65 3.85
C ASP A 145 6.68 -12.75 4.38
N LEU A 146 7.02 -11.77 5.24
CA LEU A 146 6.05 -10.81 5.75
C LEU A 146 5.57 -9.83 4.66
N ILE A 147 6.50 -9.28 3.86
CA ILE A 147 6.22 -8.27 2.83
C ILE A 147 5.36 -8.88 1.71
N THR A 148 5.70 -10.10 1.29
CA THR A 148 5.06 -10.81 0.17
C THR A 148 3.82 -11.60 0.59
N ALA A 149 3.54 -11.73 1.89
CA ALA A 149 2.34 -12.40 2.38
C ALA A 149 1.06 -11.86 1.71
N ASN A 150 0.24 -12.74 1.15
CA ASN A 150 -1.00 -12.42 0.43
C ASN A 150 -1.90 -11.39 1.15
N ALA A 151 -2.02 -11.50 2.47
CA ALA A 151 -2.80 -10.56 3.26
C ALA A 151 -2.20 -9.15 3.25
N VAL A 152 -0.87 -9.01 3.30
CA VAL A 152 -0.19 -7.71 3.26
C VAL A 152 -0.32 -7.09 1.87
N VAL A 153 0.01 -7.86 0.82
CA VAL A 153 -0.10 -7.42 -0.60
C VAL A 153 -1.53 -7.00 -0.94
N LYS A 154 -2.54 -7.75 -0.47
CA LYS A 154 -3.94 -7.38 -0.66
C LYS A 154 -4.26 -6.03 -0.01
N HIS A 155 -3.76 -5.77 1.19
CA HIS A 155 -4.07 -4.53 1.90
C HIS A 155 -3.34 -3.33 1.29
N THR A 156 -2.05 -3.49 0.95
CA THR A 156 -1.28 -2.42 0.28
C THR A 156 -1.81 -2.13 -1.12
N GLY A 157 -2.34 -3.13 -1.83
CA GLY A 157 -3.05 -2.95 -3.10
C GLY A 157 -4.42 -2.26 -3.01
N GLN A 158 -4.85 -1.81 -1.82
CA GLN A 158 -6.17 -1.21 -1.62
C GLN A 158 -6.12 0.00 -0.67
N VAL A 159 -4.98 0.70 -0.58
CA VAL A 159 -4.84 1.91 0.24
C VAL A 159 -5.00 3.19 -0.57
N CYS A 160 -5.52 4.25 0.03
CA CYS A 160 -5.44 5.62 -0.47
C CYS A 160 -5.05 6.52 0.70
N LEU A 161 -4.29 7.58 0.41
CA LEU A 161 -3.93 8.59 1.40
C LEU A 161 -5.09 9.58 1.51
N CYS A 162 -5.66 9.75 2.71
CA CYS A 162 -6.78 10.67 2.90
C CYS A 162 -6.38 12.08 2.47
N GLY A 163 -7.10 12.66 1.50
CA GLY A 163 -6.82 13.98 0.92
C GLY A 163 -6.03 13.98 -0.40
N VAL A 164 -5.58 12.83 -0.89
CA VAL A 164 -5.06 12.68 -2.26
C VAL A 164 -6.20 12.22 -3.17
N LEU A 165 -6.42 12.90 -4.30
CA LEU A 165 -7.41 12.50 -5.30
C LEU A 165 -6.99 11.16 -5.93
N CYS A 166 -7.68 10.12 -5.48
CA CYS A 166 -7.85 8.82 -6.13
C CYS A 166 -9.12 8.92 -7.02
#